data_AF-A0A8H3AAN8-F1
#
_entry.id   AF-A0A8H3AAN8-F1
#
_cell.length_a   1.000
_cell.length_b   1.000
_cell.length_c   1.000
_cell.angle_alpha   90.00
_cell.angle_beta   90.00
_cell.angle_gamma   90.00
#
_symmetry.space_group_name_H-M   'P 1'
#
loop_
_entity.id
_entity.type
_entity.pdbx_description
1 polymer ?
#
loop_
_entity_poly.entity_id
_entity_poly.type
_entity_poly.pdbx_seq_one_letter_code
_entity_poly.pdbx_strand_id
1 'polypeptide(L)'
;MADSVTSLASARAVVDNYIPKHERDGTNPLLLALLDHAPTEQGQLNICRRILECEEGANDKHHTAERLKGLADWYKFGLLVPMKTQGCRTPRQVIVSPGRNLRIKKALTIRLLERILP
;
A
#
# COMPACT_ATOMS: atom_id res chain seq x y z
N MET A 1 15.99 -11.00 -17.90
CA MET A 1 16.43 -10.26 -16.69
C MET A 1 16.48 -8.74 -16.89
N ALA A 2 16.27 -8.19 -18.10
CA ALA A 2 16.31 -6.74 -18.34
C ALA A 2 15.02 -5.99 -17.93
N ASP A 3 13.90 -6.69 -17.78
CA ASP A 3 12.60 -6.07 -17.50
C ASP A 3 12.44 -5.63 -16.04
N SER A 4 13.12 -6.30 -15.10
CA SER A 4 13.01 -6.02 -13.66
C SER A 4 13.63 -4.69 -13.26
N VAL A 5 14.86 -4.42 -13.72
CA VAL A 5 15.60 -3.18 -13.45
C VAL A 5 14.88 -1.97 -14.03
N THR A 6 14.34 -2.13 -15.25
CA THR A 6 13.54 -1.08 -15.90
C THR A 6 12.27 -0.78 -15.12
N SER A 7 11.60 -1.81 -14.57
CA SER A 7 10.40 -1.63 -13.74
C SER A 7 10.67 -0.92 -12.41
N LEU A 8 11.82 -1.16 -11.78
CA LEU A 8 12.18 -0.54 -10.50
C LEU A 8 12.49 0.95 -10.67
N ALA A 9 13.27 1.30 -11.70
CA ALA A 9 13.58 2.69 -12.02
C ALA A 9 12.32 3.49 -12.34
N SER A 10 11.40 2.94 -13.14
CA SER A 10 10.11 3.57 -13.44
C SER A 10 9.26 3.73 -12.19
N ALA A 11 9.13 2.68 -11.36
CA ALA A 11 8.35 2.76 -10.12
C ALA A 11 8.91 3.83 -9.16
N ARG A 12 10.23 3.94 -9.03
CA ARG A 12 10.87 5.00 -8.25
C ARG A 12 10.52 6.38 -8.80
N ALA A 13 10.61 6.59 -10.11
CA ALA A 13 10.25 7.87 -10.73
C ALA A 13 8.79 8.27 -10.44
N VAL A 14 7.86 7.31 -10.45
CA VAL A 14 6.45 7.56 -10.08
C VAL A 14 6.33 8.01 -8.62
N VAL A 15 7.06 7.38 -7.70
CA VAL A 15 7.07 7.76 -6.28
C VAL A 15 7.73 9.12 -6.07
N ASP A 16 8.84 9.40 -6.75
CA ASP A 16 9.55 10.69 -6.65
C ASP A 16 8.71 11.87 -7.14
N ASN A 17 7.83 11.64 -8.11
CA ASN A 17 6.88 12.63 -8.61
C ASN A 17 5.65 12.83 -7.69
N TYR A 18 5.53 12.07 -6.60
CA TYR A 18 4.46 12.23 -5.64
C TYR A 18 4.50 13.60 -4.96
N ILE A 19 3.36 14.30 -4.93
CA ILE A 19 3.21 15.59 -4.24
C ILE A 19 2.51 15.36 -2.88
N PRO A 20 3.20 15.55 -1.74
CA PRO A 20 2.61 15.46 -0.41
C PRO A 20 1.42 16.42 -0.22
N LYS A 21 0.33 15.93 0.38
CA LYS A 21 -0.82 16.80 0.72
C LYS A 21 -0.57 17.66 1.96
N HIS A 22 0.36 17.26 2.85
CA HIS A 22 0.74 17.98 4.06
C HIS A 22 2.14 17.55 4.53
N GLU A 23 2.78 18.34 5.40
CA GLU A 23 4.16 18.10 5.88
C GLU A 23 4.37 16.73 6.56
N ARG A 24 3.32 16.15 7.14
CA ARG A 24 3.36 14.83 7.80
C ARG A 24 3.05 13.66 6.87
N ASP A 25 3.00 13.88 5.56
CA ASP A 25 2.62 12.83 4.61
C ASP A 25 3.81 11.90 4.39
N GLY A 26 3.74 10.71 5.01
CA GLY A 26 4.77 9.69 4.91
C GLY A 26 4.66 8.79 3.68
N THR A 27 3.78 9.09 2.71
CA THR A 27 3.52 8.24 1.54
C THR A 27 4.79 7.97 0.73
N ASN A 28 5.49 9.02 0.30
CA ASN A 28 6.72 8.90 -0.48
C ASN A 28 7.81 8.10 0.26
N PRO A 29 8.26 8.49 1.49
CA PRO A 29 9.32 7.76 2.18
C PRO A 29 8.94 6.31 2.51
N LEU A 30 7.65 6.01 2.75
CA LEU A 30 7.20 4.63 2.94
C LEU A 30 7.33 3.80 1.67
N LEU A 31 6.86 4.31 0.52
CA LEU A 31 6.92 3.57 -0.74
C LEU A 31 8.36 3.35 -1.22
N LEU A 32 9.24 4.35 -1.06
CA LEU A 32 10.67 4.19 -1.33
C LEU A 32 11.29 3.13 -0.41
N ALA A 33 11.02 3.17 0.89
CA ALA A 33 11.54 2.16 1.82
C ALA A 33 11.05 0.73 1.46
N LEU A 34 9.82 0.59 0.97
CA LEU A 34 9.28 -0.70 0.51
C LEU A 34 10.00 -1.20 -0.76
N LEU A 35 10.35 -0.30 -1.68
CA LEU A 35 11.15 -0.66 -2.86
C LEU A 35 12.56 -1.09 -2.45
N ASP A 36 13.17 -0.41 -1.48
CA ASP A 36 14.58 -0.60 -1.13
C ASP A 36 14.82 -1.80 -0.21
N HIS A 37 13.81 -2.13 0.60
CA HIS A 37 13.92 -3.14 1.65
C HIS A 37 12.90 -4.28 1.48
N ALA A 38 12.41 -4.50 0.27
CA ALA A 38 11.60 -5.67 -0.02
C ALA A 38 12.40 -6.96 0.31
N PRO A 39 11.81 -7.91 1.07
CA PRO A 39 12.56 -9.09 1.55
C PRO A 39 12.88 -10.11 0.46
N THR A 40 12.20 -10.03 -0.69
CA THR A 40 12.43 -10.90 -1.85
C THR A 40 12.35 -10.09 -3.14
N GLU A 41 13.09 -10.51 -4.17
CA GLU A 41 13.05 -9.89 -5.50
C GLU A 41 11.63 -9.91 -6.08
N GLN A 42 10.92 -11.04 -5.95
CA GLN A 42 9.52 -11.13 -6.36
C GLN A 42 8.63 -10.14 -5.59
N GLY A 43 8.90 -9.93 -4.30
CA GLY A 43 8.21 -8.94 -3.48
C GLY A 43 8.44 -7.52 -4.00
N GLN A 44 9.68 -7.19 -4.35
CA GLN A 44 10.04 -5.90 -4.95
C GLN A 44 9.32 -5.69 -6.28
N LEU A 45 9.31 -6.69 -7.17
CA LEU A 45 8.62 -6.65 -8.45
C LEU A 45 7.11 -6.45 -8.29
N ASN A 46 6.49 -7.12 -7.31
CA ASN A 46 5.08 -6.93 -6.99
C ASN A 46 4.78 -5.51 -6.51
N ILE A 47 5.66 -4.92 -5.70
CA ILE A 47 5.54 -3.52 -5.25
C ILE A 47 5.67 -2.57 -6.44
N CYS A 48 6.69 -2.77 -7.29
CA CYS A 48 6.91 -1.96 -8.51
C CYS A 48 5.66 -1.98 -9.39
N ARG A 49 5.12 -3.18 -9.68
CA ARG A 49 3.91 -3.32 -10.49
C ARG A 49 2.73 -2.54 -9.91
N ARG A 50 2.46 -2.65 -8.60
CA ARG A 50 1.34 -1.95 -7.96
C ARG A 50 1.50 -0.44 -7.98
N ILE A 51 2.73 0.08 -7.91
CA ILE A 51 3.02 1.50 -8.06
C ILE A 51 2.73 1.95 -9.49
N LEU A 52 3.20 1.21 -10.50
CA LEU A 52 2.97 1.53 -11.92
C LEU A 52 1.47 1.46 -12.27
N GLU A 53 0.74 0.46 -11.76
CA GLU A 53 -0.71 0.35 -11.91
C GLU A 53 -1.47 1.57 -11.33
N CYS A 54 -0.89 2.27 -10.34
CA CYS A 54 -1.46 3.51 -9.80
C CYS A 54 -1.38 4.67 -10.81
N GLU A 55 -0.32 4.73 -11.60
CA GLU A 55 -0.14 5.72 -12.67
C GLU A 55 -0.99 5.36 -13.91
N GLU A 56 -0.94 4.11 -14.39
CA GLU A 56 -1.65 3.69 -15.61
C GLU A 56 -3.16 3.88 -15.54
N GLY A 57 -3.76 3.65 -14.37
CA GLY A 57 -5.21 3.79 -14.17
C GLY A 57 -5.64 5.18 -13.66
N ALA A 58 -4.74 6.17 -13.64
CA ALA A 58 -5.06 7.53 -13.24
C ALA A 58 -5.27 8.42 -14.47
N ASN A 59 -6.31 9.26 -14.41
CA ASN A 59 -6.62 10.21 -15.49
C ASN A 59 -5.76 11.49 -15.42
N ASP A 60 -5.21 11.79 -14.25
CA ASP A 60 -4.32 12.94 -14.01
C ASP A 60 -3.39 12.68 -12.81
N LYS A 61 -2.45 13.61 -12.59
CA LYS A 61 -1.46 13.54 -11.50
C LYS A 61 -2.10 13.55 -10.10
N HIS A 62 -3.24 14.21 -9.92
CA HIS A 62 -3.92 14.24 -8.62
C HIS A 62 -4.50 12.87 -8.29
N HIS A 63 -5.15 12.21 -9.25
CA HIS A 63 -5.62 10.84 -9.12
C HIS A 63 -4.47 9.86 -8.86
N THR A 64 -3.32 10.02 -9.53
CA THR A 64 -2.13 9.21 -9.24
C THR A 64 -1.70 9.37 -7.77
N ALA A 65 -1.62 10.59 -7.26
CA ALA A 65 -1.26 10.86 -5.88
C ALA A 65 -2.25 10.23 -4.89
N GLU A 66 -3.55 10.29 -5.15
CA GLU A 66 -4.55 9.64 -4.28
C GLU A 66 -4.43 8.12 -4.27
N ARG A 67 -4.15 7.51 -5.43
CA ARG A 67 -3.94 6.06 -5.53
C ARG A 67 -2.66 5.62 -4.85
N LEU A 68 -1.57 6.37 -5.00
CA LEU A 68 -0.30 6.12 -4.29
C LEU A 68 -0.48 6.23 -2.77
N LYS A 69 -1.23 7.24 -2.30
CA LYS A 69 -1.58 7.36 -0.89
C LYS A 69 -2.39 6.16 -0.38
N GLY A 70 -3.41 5.74 -1.13
CA GLY A 70 -4.19 4.56 -0.80
C GLY A 70 -3.36 3.28 -0.78
N LEU A 71 -2.37 3.16 -1.67
CA LEU A 71 -1.42 2.05 -1.69
C LEU A 71 -0.52 2.05 -0.44
N ALA A 72 0.03 3.21 -0.07
CA ALA A 72 0.83 3.38 1.15
C ALA A 72 0.02 3.05 2.41
N ASP A 73 -1.22 3.52 2.50
CA ASP A 73 -2.13 3.19 3.59
C ASP A 73 -2.42 1.69 3.66
N TRP A 74 -2.60 1.02 2.52
CA TRP A 74 -2.76 -0.43 2.49
C TRP A 74 -1.52 -1.17 3.02
N TYR A 75 -0.32 -0.77 2.62
CA TYR A 75 0.90 -1.37 3.17
C TYR A 75 1.03 -1.12 4.67
N LYS A 76 0.73 0.10 5.12
CA LYS A 76 0.81 0.47 6.53
C LYS A 76 -0.21 -0.28 7.38
N PHE A 77 -1.49 -0.15 7.08
CA PHE A 77 -2.58 -0.65 7.94
C PHE A 77 -3.02 -2.07 7.58
N GLY A 78 -2.82 -2.50 6.34
CA GLY A 78 -3.16 -3.85 5.88
C GLY A 78 -2.06 -4.87 6.09
N LEU A 79 -0.79 -4.45 6.13
CA LEU A 79 0.36 -5.36 6.26
C LEU A 79 1.20 -5.07 7.51
N LEU A 80 1.82 -3.88 7.60
CA LEU A 80 2.83 -3.58 8.63
C LEU A 80 2.25 -3.52 10.05
N VAL A 81 1.13 -2.82 10.26
CA VAL A 81 0.47 -2.72 11.57
C VAL A 81 -0.01 -4.09 12.06
N PRO A 82 -0.72 -4.91 11.25
CA PRO A 82 -1.09 -6.28 11.64
C PRO A 82 0.11 -7.16 11.98
N MET A 83 1.22 -7.07 11.23
CA MET A 83 2.44 -7.82 11.56
C MET A 83 2.98 -7.43 12.93
N LYS A 84 2.98 -6.14 13.28
CA LYS A 84 3.43 -5.67 14.60
C LYS A 84 2.49 -6.14 15.72
N THR A 85 1.17 -6.09 15.52
CA THR A 85 0.19 -6.40 16.58
C THR A 85 -0.11 -7.90 16.73
N GLN A 86 0.15 -8.72 15.70
CA GLN A 86 -0.11 -10.17 15.69
C GLN A 86 1.16 -11.03 15.88
N GLY A 87 2.25 -10.45 16.36
CA GLY A 87 3.48 -11.18 16.66
C GLY A 87 4.22 -11.67 15.41
N CYS A 88 4.38 -10.79 14.42
CA CYS A 88 5.01 -11.07 13.11
C CYS A 88 4.31 -12.13 12.26
N ARG A 89 3.08 -12.52 12.61
CA ARG A 89 2.26 -13.39 11.74
C ARG A 89 1.80 -12.59 10.53
N THR A 90 2.01 -13.15 9.34
CA THR A 90 1.47 -12.59 8.11
C THR A 90 -0.05 -12.54 8.23
N PRO A 91 -0.70 -11.37 8.04
CA PRO A 91 -2.15 -11.29 8.08
C PRO A 91 -2.74 -12.25 7.07
N ARG A 92 -3.67 -13.11 7.51
CA ARG A 92 -4.39 -14.00 6.60
C ARG A 92 -5.15 -13.14 5.61
N GLN A 93 -4.79 -13.26 4.33
CA GLN A 93 -5.60 -12.69 3.27
C GLN A 93 -6.98 -13.34 3.35
N VAL A 94 -8.00 -12.56 3.68
CA VAL A 94 -9.38 -13.00 3.49
C VAL A 94 -9.56 -13.09 1.98
N ILE A 95 -9.50 -14.30 1.43
CA ILE A 95 -9.86 -14.56 0.04
C ILE A 95 -11.35 -14.24 -0.06
N VAL A 96 -11.69 -13.01 -0.46
CA VAL A 96 -13.07 -12.63 -0.72
C VAL A 96 -13.40 -13.21 -2.10
N SER A 97 -13.97 -14.41 -2.12
CA SER A 97 -14.65 -14.90 -3.31
C SER A 97 -15.70 -13.86 -3.72
N PRO A 98 -15.79 -13.47 -5.01
CA PRO A 98 -16.73 -12.45 -5.46
C PRO A 98 -18.14 -13.04 -5.36
N GLY A 99 -18.81 -12.79 -4.25
CA GLY A 99 -20.15 -13.37 -4.06
C GLY A 99 -20.85 -13.12 -2.74
N ARG A 100 -20.19 -12.69 -1.66
CA ARG A 100 -20.91 -12.50 -0.38
C ARG A 100 -20.51 -11.26 0.42
N ASN A 101 -21.38 -10.25 0.29
CA ASN A 101 -21.90 -9.37 1.34
C ASN A 101 -20.97 -8.35 2.01
N LEU A 102 -21.03 -7.15 1.44
CA LEU A 102 -20.57 -5.84 1.90
C LEU A 102 -21.24 -5.32 3.20
N ARG A 103 -21.81 -6.18 4.06
CA ARG A 103 -22.66 -5.73 5.19
C ARG A 103 -22.06 -5.91 6.59
N ILE A 104 -20.91 -6.59 6.73
CA ILE A 104 -20.33 -6.90 8.05
C ILE A 104 -19.15 -5.99 8.42
N LYS A 105 -18.51 -5.33 7.45
CA LYS A 105 -17.24 -4.59 7.69
C LYS A 105 -17.40 -3.27 8.49
N LYS A 106 -18.58 -2.64 8.47
CA LYS A 106 -18.79 -1.40 9.25
C LYS A 106 -18.90 -1.65 10.76
N ALA A 107 -19.45 -2.80 11.18
CA ALA A 107 -19.71 -3.05 12.60
C ALA A 107 -18.45 -3.41 13.41
N LEU A 108 -17.47 -4.11 12.80
CA LEU A 108 -16.26 -4.54 13.52
C LEU A 108 -15.24 -3.40 13.69
N THR A 109 -15.18 -2.48 12.73
CA THR A 109 -14.20 -1.38 12.73
C THR A 109 -14.53 -0.33 13.80
N ILE A 110 -15.81 -0.08 14.07
CA ILE A 110 -16.25 0.88 15.10
C ILE A 110 -15.92 0.35 16.51
N ARG A 111 -16.13 -0.94 16.77
CA ARG A 111 -15.87 -1.53 18.11
C ARG A 111 -14.38 -1.66 18.45
N LEU A 112 -13.50 -1.66 17.45
CA LEU A 112 -12.05 -1.70 17.69
C LEU A 112 -11.47 -0.32 18.00
N LEU A 113 -12.10 0.76 17.49
CA LEU A 113 -11.67 2.14 17.72
C LEU A 113 -12.08 2.67 19.12
N GLU A 114 -13.21 2.23 19.67
CA GLU A 114 -13.66 2.62 21.03
C GLU A 114 -12.85 1.98 22.18
N ARG A 115 -12.00 1.00 21.89
CA ARG A 115 -11.19 0.31 22.92
C ARG A 115 -9.75 0.81 23.04
N ILE A 116 -9.32 1.71 22.16
CA ILE A 116 -7.91 2.14 22.04
C ILE A 116 -7.71 3.62 22.38
N LEU A 117 -8.77 4.39 22.57
CA LEU A 117 -8.69 5.78 23.05
C LEU A 117 -9.33 5.87 24.45
N PRO A 118 -8.59 6.31 25.48
CA PRO A 118 -9.19 6.76 26.74
C PRO A 118 -9.96 8.08 26.54
#